data_AF-A0A2D6YGZ2-F1
#
_entry.id   AF-A0A2D6YGZ2-F1
#
_cell.length_a   1.000
_cell.length_b   1.000
_cell.length_c   1.000
_cell.angle_alpha   90.00
_cell.angle_beta   90.00
_cell.angle_gamma   90.00
#
_symmetry.space_group_name_H-M   'P 1'
#
loop_
_entity.id
_entity.type
_entity.pdbx_description
1 polymer ?
#
loop_
_entity_poly.entity_id
_entity_poly.type
_entity_poly.pdbx_seq_one_letter_code
_entity_poly.pdbx_strand_id
1 'polypeptide(L)' 'MNVYFEDSQIQITSGELKDYSFFNNAKRQFHNRFCPNCGTTVFGSIEMRPGWTGIAAGTFDSPSFWF' A
#
# COMPACT_ATOMS: atom_id res chain seq x y z
N MET A 1 5.53 -8.09 -3.03
CA MET A 1 6.26 -7.14 -3.91
C MET A 1 5.34 -5.96 -4.15
N ASN A 2 5.83 -4.74 -4.01
CA ASN A 2 5.03 -3.52 -4.14
C ASN A 2 5.50 -2.71 -5.36
N VAL A 3 4.54 -2.09 -6.06
CA VAL A 3 4.79 -1.06 -7.08
C VAL A 3 4.55 0.30 -6.43
N TYR A 4 5.44 1.25 -6.64
CA TYR A 4 5.40 2.55 -5.94
C TYR A 4 4.94 3.66 -6.86
N PHE A 5 4.02 4.49 -6.36
CA PHE A 5 3.53 5.69 -7.02
C PHE A 5 3.64 6.88 -6.05
N GLU A 6 3.76 8.08 -6.58
CA GLU A 6 3.59 9.28 -5.77
C GLU A 6 2.15 9.34 -5.26
N ASP A 7 1.94 9.88 -4.06
CA ASP A 7 0.61 9.97 -3.48
C ASP A 7 -0.36 10.77 -4.37
N SER A 8 0.16 11.72 -5.17
CA SER A 8 -0.57 12.50 -6.16
C SER A 8 -1.14 11.67 -7.32
N GLN A 9 -0.58 10.49 -7.58
CA GLN A 9 -0.98 9.59 -8.66
C GLN A 9 -2.02 8.56 -8.21
N ILE A 10 -2.41 8.58 -6.94
CA ILE A 10 -3.29 7.56 -6.35
C ILE A 10 -4.61 8.22 -5.92
N GLN A 11 -5.71 7.64 -6.38
CA GLN A 11 -7.04 7.99 -5.91
C GLN A 11 -7.78 6.73 -5.47
N ILE A 12 -8.25 6.71 -4.21
CA ILE A 12 -9.13 5.65 -3.72
C ILE A 12 -10.54 5.99 -4.15
N THR A 13 -11.12 5.18 -5.03
CA THR A 13 -12.45 5.44 -5.61
C THR A 13 -13.58 4.78 -4.82
N SER A 14 -13.32 3.67 -4.12
CA SER A 14 -14.30 2.93 -3.33
C SER A 14 -13.63 1.97 -2.34
N GLY A 15 -14.45 1.39 -1.44
CA GLY A 15 -14.02 0.39 -0.47
C GLY A 15 -13.54 1.00 0.86
N GLU A 16 -13.66 0.20 1.92
CA GLU A 16 -13.14 0.55 3.24
C GLU A 16 -11.73 0.02 3.44
N LEU A 17 -10.89 0.81 4.11
CA LEU A 17 -9.54 0.43 4.51
C LEU A 17 -9.39 0.60 6.01
N LYS A 18 -8.66 -0.32 6.65
CA LYS A 18 -8.15 -0.14 8.00
C LYS A 18 -6.64 0.10 7.97
N ASP A 19 -6.20 1.00 8.83
CA ASP A 19 -4.80 1.33 9.01
C ASP A 19 -4.16 0.49 10.12
N TYR A 20 -2.93 0.04 9.89
CA TYR A 20 -2.10 -0.61 10.89
C TYR A 20 -0.67 -0.08 10.78
N SER A 21 -0.18 0.51 11.86
CA SER A 21 1.20 1.03 11.93
C SER A 21 2.03 0.23 12.92
N PHE A 22 3.27 -0.03 12.57
CA PHE A 22 4.21 -0.74 13.43
C PHE A 22 5.65 -0.26 13.19
N PHE A 23 6.52 -0.56 14.14
CA PHE A 23 7.95 -0.32 14.03
C PHE A 23 8.68 -1.64 13.81
N ASN A 24 9.70 -1.64 12.96
CA ASN A 24 10.62 -2.77 12.89
C ASN A 24 11.74 -2.67 13.96
N ASN A 25 12.62 -3.66 14.01
CA ASN A 25 13.74 -3.69 14.97
C ASN A 25 14.72 -2.52 14.81
N ALA A 26 14.72 -1.85 13.65
CA ALA A 26 15.51 -0.66 13.39
C ALA A 26 14.75 0.64 13.72
N LYS A 27 13.62 0.55 14.43
CA LYS A 27 12.73 1.67 14.78
C LYS A 27 12.21 2.47 13.58
N ARG A 28 12.17 1.87 12.39
CA ARG A 28 11.56 2.48 11.21
C ARG A 28 10.06 2.25 11.22
N GLN A 29 9.29 3.29 10.93
CA GLN A 29 7.85 3.19 10.89
C GLN A 29 7.35 2.63 9.55
N PHE A 30 6.41 1.69 9.64
CA PHE A 30 5.64 1.14 8.54
C PHE A 30 4.17 1.43 8.77
N HIS A 31 3.46 1.72 7.70
CA HIS A 31 2.03 1.98 7.73
C HIS A 31 1.34 1.21 6.60
N ASN A 32 0.51 0.24 6.97
CA ASN A 32 -0.22 -0.61 6.06
C ASN A 32 -1.70 -0.25 6.07
N ARG A 33 -2.33 -0.29 4.90
CA ARG A 33 -3.78 -0.14 4.74
C ARG A 33 -4.34 -1.37 4.05
N PHE A 34 -5.33 -1.99 4.69
CA PHE A 34 -5.83 -3.30 4.28
C PHE A 34 -7.37 -3.35 4.27
N CYS A 35 -7.92 -4.25 3.47
CA CYS A 35 -9.35 -4.53 3.43
C CYS A 35 -9.78 -5.23 4.73
N PRO A 36 -10.71 -4.67 5.52
CA PRO A 36 -11.13 -5.27 6.79
C PRO A 36 -11.94 -6.57 6.61
N ASN A 37 -12.50 -6.80 5.42
CA ASN A 37 -13.32 -7.99 5.15
C ASN A 37 -12.47 -9.23 4.81
N CYS A 38 -11.41 -9.07 4.03
CA CYS A 38 -10.56 -10.19 3.57
C CYS A 38 -9.12 -10.17 4.08
N GLY A 39 -8.71 -9.12 4.80
CA GLY A 39 -7.36 -8.99 5.37
C GLY A 39 -6.25 -8.65 4.39
N THR A 40 -6.57 -8.48 3.09
CA THR A 40 -5.55 -8.17 2.08
C THR A 40 -5.00 -6.76 2.27
N THR A 41 -3.68 -6.65 2.46
CA THR A 41 -2.98 -5.36 2.45
C THR A 41 -2.87 -4.87 1.00
N VAL A 42 -3.44 -3.70 0.74
CA VAL A 42 -3.47 -3.10 -0.60
C VAL A 42 -2.41 -2.01 -0.71
N PHE A 43 -2.30 -1.15 0.32
CA PHE A 43 -1.36 -0.04 0.33
C PHE A 43 -0.37 -0.17 1.50
N GLY A 44 0.86 0.29 1.28
CA GLY A 44 1.87 0.43 2.32
C GLY A 44 2.75 1.65 2.09
N SER A 45 3.00 2.43 3.14
CA SER A 45 3.99 3.50 3.15
C SER A 45 5.07 3.24 4.20
N ILE A 46 6.25 3.75 3.93
CA ILE A 46 7.44 3.58 4.78
C ILE A 46 8.09 4.93 5.00
N GLU A 47 8.63 5.13 6.19
CA GLU A 47 9.32 6.38 6.56
C GLU A 47 10.46 6.76 5.59
N MET A 48 11.13 5.76 5.00
CA MET A 48 12.25 5.97 4.07
C MET A 48 11.84 6.53 2.71
N ARG A 49 10.54 6.56 2.39
CA ARG A 49 10.03 7.02 1.10
C ARG A 49 8.79 7.91 1.30
N PRO A 50 8.95 9.09 1.92
CA PRO A 50 7.83 9.99 2.19
C PRO A 50 7.20 10.49 0.88
N GLY A 51 5.87 10.65 0.86
CA GLY A 51 5.13 11.10 -0.32
C GLY A 51 4.90 10.02 -1.39
N TRP A 52 5.29 8.78 -1.10
CA TRP A 52 5.08 7.64 -1.98
C TRP A 52 4.35 6.53 -1.26
N THR A 53 3.44 5.90 -1.97
CA THR A 53 2.70 4.74 -1.51
C THR A 53 3.03 3.53 -2.39
N GLY A 54 3.39 2.42 -1.75
CA GLY A 54 3.50 1.12 -2.39
C GLY A 54 2.13 0.46 -2.48
N ILE A 55 1.77 -0.06 -3.65
CA ILE A 55 0.58 -0.86 -3.89
C ILE A 55 1.04 -2.31 -4.09
N ALA A 56 0.39 -3.25 -3.41
CA ALA A 56 0.71 -4.67 -3.54
C ALA A 56 0.51 -5.14 -4.98
N ALA A 57 1.56 -5.62 -5.65
CA ALA A 57 1.51 -5.92 -7.09
C ALA A 57 0.46 -6.98 -7.46
N GLY A 58 0.10 -7.87 -6.52
CA GLY A 58 -0.93 -8.89 -6.72
C GLY A 58 -2.37 -8.39 -6.61
N THR A 59 -2.60 -7.12 -6.27
CA THR A 59 -3.94 -6.52 -6.20
C THR A 59 -4.34 -5.78 -7.47
N PHE A 60 -3.47 -5.73 -8.47
CA PHE A 60 -3.84 -5.28 -9.80
C PHE A 60 -4.58 -6.41 -10.52
N ASP A 61 -5.51 -6.04 -11.41
CA ASP A 61 -6.22 -7.00 -12.25
C ASP A 61 -5.22 -7.85 -13.05
N SER A 62 -5.62 -9.10 -13.36
CA SER A 62 -4.83 -9.99 -14.21
C SER A 62 -4.45 -9.28 -15.51
N PRO A 63 -3.16 -9.29 -15.90
CA PRO A 63 -2.63 -8.31 -16.83
C PRO A 63 -3.20 -8.47 -18.25
N SER A 64 -3.54 -7.35 -18.88
CA SER A 64 -3.44 -7.20 -20.34
C SER A 64 -2.10 -6.56 -20.77
N PHE A 65 -1.35 -5.94 -19.85
CA PHE A 65 0.05 -5.49 -20.00
C PHE A 65 0.65 -5.17 -18.61
N TRP A 66 1.99 -5.09 -18.51
CA TRP A 66 2.71 -4.83 -17.25
C TRP A 66 3.14 -3.35 -17.16
N PHE A 67 3.03 -2.82 -15.93
CA PHE A 67 3.35 -1.49 -15.38
C PHE A 67 4.19 -0.52 -16.23
#